data_AF-A0A924VFS4-F1
#
_entry.id   AF-A0A924VFS4-F1
#
_cell.length_a   1.000
_cell.length_b   1.000
_cell.length_c   1.000
_cell.angle_alpha   90.00
_cell.angle_beta   90.00
_cell.angle_gamma   90.00
#
_symmetry.space_group_name_H-M   'P 1'
#
loop_
_entity.id
_entity.type
_entity.pdbx_description
1 polymer ?
#
loop_
_entity_poly.entity_id
_entity_poly.type
_entity_poly.pdbx_seq_one_letter_code
_entity_poly.pdbx_strand_id
1 'polypeptide(L)'
;MSKNNDDLFKNVISHTKEYGFVFPSSEIYDGLSAVYDYGQLGVELKNNIKTYWWKSMVQLNENIVGLDSAIFMHPKIWKASGHVDGFADPMIDNKDSKKRYRADNLIEDKIARYEKDGKTEKANKLQDDMNTALAADDLSVLKALIEEHEIVCPVSGTRNWTDVRQFNLMFSTQMGAMAEESDQVYLRPETAQGIFVNFLNVQKSGRMRIPFGIAQIGKAFRNEVIARQFIMRMREFEQMEMQFFVKPGTEMEWYNYWKE
;
A
#
# COMPACT_ATOMS: atom_id res chain seq x y z
N MET A 1 7.97 -23.67 25.46
CA MET A 1 8.63 -23.58 24.14
C MET A 1 7.95 -22.46 23.38
N SER A 2 8.58 -21.29 23.21
CA SER A 2 8.00 -20.24 22.37
C SER A 2 7.99 -20.76 20.94
N LYS A 3 6.81 -21.05 20.38
CA LYS A 3 6.70 -21.30 18.95
C LYS A 3 7.31 -20.09 18.25
N ASN A 4 8.30 -20.32 17.40
CA ASN A 4 8.94 -19.28 16.61
C ASN A 4 7.84 -18.58 15.80
N ASN A 5 7.74 -17.24 15.84
CA ASN A 5 6.63 -16.50 15.22
C ASN A 5 6.47 -16.84 13.71
N ASP A 6 7.58 -17.14 13.05
CA ASP A 6 7.61 -17.56 11.64
C ASP A 6 6.88 -18.90 11.42
N ASP A 7 6.98 -19.83 12.35
CA ASP A 7 6.30 -21.13 12.24
C ASP A 7 4.80 -20.99 12.52
N LEU A 8 4.41 -20.09 13.42
CA LEU A 8 3.00 -19.75 13.61
C LEU A 8 2.40 -19.17 12.33
N PHE A 9 3.10 -18.23 11.68
CA PHE A 9 2.62 -17.60 10.45
C PHE A 9 2.48 -18.60 9.30
N LYS A 10 3.44 -19.50 9.12
CA LYS A 10 3.34 -20.60 8.14
C LYS A 10 2.14 -21.51 8.40
N ASN A 11 1.87 -21.85 9.67
CA ASN A 11 0.72 -22.65 10.05
C ASN A 11 -0.60 -21.93 9.74
N VAL A 12 -0.68 -20.62 9.96
CA VAL A 12 -1.86 -19.81 9.58
C VAL A 12 -2.07 -19.85 8.07
N ILE A 13 -1.01 -19.63 7.27
CA ILE A 13 -1.11 -19.71 5.80
C ILE A 13 -1.63 -21.09 5.37
N SER A 14 -1.05 -22.17 5.89
CA SER A 14 -1.47 -23.54 5.58
C SER A 14 -2.95 -23.76 5.92
N HIS A 15 -3.38 -23.34 7.10
CA HIS A 15 -4.77 -23.47 7.54
C HIS A 15 -5.73 -22.66 6.66
N THR A 16 -5.39 -21.40 6.33
CA THR A 16 -6.24 -20.58 5.46
C THR A 16 -6.42 -21.17 4.08
N LYS A 17 -5.41 -21.87 3.55
CA LYS A 17 -5.50 -22.59 2.29
C LYS A 17 -6.34 -23.86 2.44
N GLU A 18 -6.03 -24.71 3.41
CA GLU A 18 -6.67 -26.01 3.58
C GLU A 18 -8.19 -25.91 3.86
N TYR A 19 -8.62 -24.91 4.62
CA TYR A 19 -10.01 -24.75 5.03
C TYR A 19 -10.81 -23.78 4.14
N GLY A 20 -10.22 -23.30 3.05
CA GLY A 20 -10.92 -22.48 2.06
C GLY A 20 -11.20 -21.04 2.49
N PHE A 21 -10.21 -20.39 3.11
CA PHE A 21 -10.21 -18.96 3.35
C PHE A 21 -9.55 -18.20 2.21
N VAL A 22 -8.30 -18.49 1.87
CA VAL A 22 -7.52 -17.72 0.90
C VAL A 22 -6.66 -18.65 0.04
N PHE A 23 -6.68 -18.42 -1.28
CA PHE A 23 -5.90 -19.17 -2.28
C PHE A 23 -5.05 -18.22 -3.12
N PRO A 24 -3.88 -18.65 -3.62
CA PRO A 24 -3.21 -17.95 -4.71
C PRO A 24 -4.15 -17.80 -5.91
N SER A 25 -4.31 -16.59 -6.43
CA SER A 25 -5.17 -16.39 -7.60
C SER A 25 -4.56 -17.06 -8.82
N SER A 26 -5.39 -17.70 -9.65
CA SER A 26 -4.94 -18.45 -10.84
C SER A 26 -3.96 -19.59 -10.52
N GLU A 27 -4.13 -20.28 -9.39
CA GLU A 27 -3.21 -21.33 -8.90
C GLU A 27 -2.90 -22.43 -9.93
N ILE A 28 -3.88 -22.83 -10.77
CA ILE A 28 -3.68 -23.84 -11.82
C ILE A 28 -2.74 -23.39 -12.96
N TYR A 29 -2.43 -22.10 -13.01
CA TYR A 29 -1.52 -21.46 -13.97
C TYR A 29 -0.30 -20.86 -13.25
N ASP A 30 0.26 -21.58 -12.28
CA ASP A 30 1.38 -21.19 -11.42
C ASP A 30 1.11 -20.00 -10.47
N GLY A 31 -0.11 -19.49 -10.47
CA GLY A 31 -0.54 -18.38 -9.64
C GLY A 31 -0.05 -17.01 -10.12
N LEU A 32 -0.72 -15.96 -9.65
CA LEU A 32 -0.31 -14.57 -9.87
C LEU A 32 0.27 -13.96 -8.59
N SER A 33 1.50 -13.45 -8.66
CA SER A 33 2.23 -12.95 -7.49
C SER A 33 1.48 -11.83 -6.76
N ALA A 34 1.31 -11.98 -5.43
CA ALA A 34 0.57 -11.05 -4.56
C ALA A 34 -0.89 -10.79 -4.95
N VAL A 35 -1.52 -11.71 -5.67
CA VAL A 35 -2.96 -11.69 -5.96
C VAL A 35 -3.57 -12.97 -5.39
N TYR A 36 -4.64 -12.83 -4.63
CA TYR A 36 -5.26 -13.94 -3.91
C TYR A 36 -6.78 -13.92 -4.05
N ASP A 37 -7.36 -15.11 -4.13
CA ASP A 37 -8.79 -15.33 -4.16
C ASP A 37 -9.28 -15.75 -2.76
N TYR A 38 -10.48 -15.30 -2.38
CA TYR A 38 -11.11 -15.69 -1.11
C TYR A 38 -12.06 -16.87 -1.36
N GLY A 39 -11.83 -17.99 -0.68
CA GLY A 39 -12.65 -19.20 -0.77
C GLY A 39 -13.97 -19.10 0.00
N GLN A 40 -14.72 -20.20 0.12
CA GLN A 40 -16.05 -20.20 0.72
C GLN A 40 -16.10 -19.66 2.16
N LEU A 41 -15.13 -19.99 3.02
CA LEU A 41 -15.10 -19.44 4.38
C LEU A 41 -14.50 -18.03 4.41
N GLY A 42 -13.58 -17.75 3.50
CA GLY A 42 -12.94 -16.45 3.37
C GLY A 42 -13.91 -15.35 2.96
N VAL A 43 -14.80 -15.63 2.00
CA VAL A 43 -15.79 -14.66 1.53
C VAL A 43 -16.82 -14.34 2.63
N GLU A 44 -17.27 -15.33 3.38
CA GLU A 44 -18.18 -15.14 4.52
C GLU A 44 -17.53 -14.31 5.62
N LEU A 45 -16.29 -14.65 6.02
CA LEU A 45 -15.54 -13.88 7.00
C LEU A 45 -15.35 -12.43 6.54
N LYS A 46 -14.95 -12.23 5.28
CA LYS A 46 -14.71 -10.91 4.70
C LYS A 46 -16.00 -10.08 4.64
N ASN A 47 -17.12 -10.68 4.25
CA ASN A 47 -18.41 -10.00 4.21
C ASN A 47 -18.91 -9.64 5.62
N ASN A 48 -18.71 -10.52 6.60
CA ASN A 48 -19.03 -10.23 8.00
C ASN A 48 -18.24 -9.04 8.54
N ILE A 49 -16.93 -8.98 8.26
CA ILE A 49 -16.07 -7.85 8.64
C ILE A 49 -16.55 -6.55 7.97
N LYS A 50 -16.81 -6.57 6.66
CA LYS A 50 -17.32 -5.41 5.92
C LYS A 50 -18.66 -4.92 6.48
N THR A 51 -19.57 -5.84 6.77
CA THR A 51 -20.90 -5.54 7.30
C THR A 51 -20.81 -4.93 8.70
N TYR A 52 -19.97 -5.52 9.56
CA TYR A 52 -19.73 -5.01 10.90
C TYR A 52 -19.14 -3.59 10.85
N TRP A 53 -18.11 -3.38 10.03
CA TRP A 53 -17.47 -2.06 9.87
C TRP A 53 -18.45 -1.03 9.31
N TRP A 54 -19.23 -1.38 8.29
CA TRP A 54 -20.22 -0.47 7.71
C TRP A 54 -21.29 -0.08 8.73
N LYS A 55 -21.76 -1.05 9.52
CA LYS A 55 -22.70 -0.79 10.59
C LYS A 55 -22.09 0.13 11.64
N SER A 56 -20.89 -0.17 12.14
CA SER A 56 -20.25 0.60 13.20
C SER A 56 -19.86 2.01 12.77
N MET A 57 -19.32 2.18 11.56
CA MET A 57 -18.87 3.48 11.07
C MET A 57 -19.99 4.31 10.47
N VAL A 58 -20.88 3.72 9.66
CA VAL A 58 -21.89 4.48 8.92
C VAL A 58 -23.24 4.46 9.64
N GLN A 59 -23.75 3.29 9.99
CA GLN A 59 -25.13 3.19 10.49
C GLN A 59 -25.31 3.62 11.96
N LEU A 60 -24.25 3.54 12.76
CA LEU A 60 -24.27 3.96 14.17
C LEU A 60 -23.82 5.42 14.38
N ASN A 61 -23.36 6.12 13.33
CA ASN A 61 -22.98 7.53 13.41
C ASN A 61 -23.94 8.39 12.59
N GLU A 62 -24.56 9.38 13.23
CA GLU A 62 -25.55 10.25 12.58
C GLU A 62 -24.95 11.17 11.51
N ASN A 63 -23.65 11.44 11.58
CA ASN A 63 -22.93 12.36 10.71
C ASN A 63 -21.97 11.68 9.72
N ILE A 64 -22.10 10.36 9.49
CA ILE A 64 -21.31 9.65 8.48
C ILE A 64 -22.23 9.10 7.40
N VAL A 65 -21.88 9.37 6.15
CA VAL A 65 -22.65 8.90 4.98
C VAL A 65 -21.81 8.00 4.09
N GLY A 66 -22.48 7.09 3.39
CA GLY A 66 -21.82 6.16 2.48
C GLY A 66 -21.63 6.73 1.08
N LEU A 67 -20.55 6.29 0.41
CA LEU A 67 -20.30 6.51 -1.01
C LEU A 67 -19.73 5.22 -1.63
N ASP A 68 -20.05 4.98 -2.90
CA ASP A 68 -19.35 4.01 -3.74
C ASP A 68 -18.93 4.68 -5.06
N SER A 69 -17.66 5.06 -5.13
CA SER A 69 -17.08 5.68 -6.32
C SER A 69 -16.48 4.64 -7.27
N ALA A 70 -16.47 4.97 -8.56
CA ALA A 70 -15.85 4.14 -9.59
C ALA A 70 -14.33 3.95 -9.35
N ILE A 71 -13.78 2.84 -9.84
CA ILE A 71 -12.33 2.56 -9.84
C ILE A 71 -11.62 3.44 -10.88
N PHE A 72 -12.20 3.56 -12.07
CA PHE A 72 -11.67 4.41 -13.12
C PHE A 72 -12.02 5.87 -12.85
N MET A 73 -10.99 6.69 -12.72
CA MET A 73 -11.10 8.13 -12.47
C MET A 73 -10.25 8.87 -13.49
N HIS A 74 -10.64 10.11 -13.78
CA HIS A 74 -9.93 10.95 -14.73
C HIS A 74 -8.45 11.13 -14.31
N PRO A 75 -7.45 10.93 -15.21
CA PRO A 75 -6.03 10.91 -14.87
C PRO A 75 -5.50 12.14 -14.12
N LYS A 76 -6.03 13.32 -14.46
CA LYS A 76 -5.73 14.59 -13.78
C LYS A 76 -5.96 14.56 -12.27
N ILE A 77 -6.84 13.70 -11.75
CA ILE A 77 -7.07 13.54 -10.31
C ILE A 77 -5.83 12.97 -9.63
N TRP A 78 -5.17 11.99 -10.26
CA TRP A 78 -3.93 11.39 -9.76
C TRP A 78 -2.73 12.33 -9.86
N LYS A 79 -2.73 13.23 -10.86
CA LYS A 79 -1.73 14.31 -10.94
C LYS A 79 -1.97 15.37 -9.86
N ALA A 80 -3.20 15.82 -9.67
CA ALA A 80 -3.56 16.84 -8.68
C ALA A 80 -3.34 16.37 -7.23
N SER A 81 -3.56 15.08 -6.95
CA SER A 81 -3.27 14.48 -5.65
C SER A 81 -1.79 14.13 -5.45
N GLY A 82 -0.93 14.33 -6.45
CA GLY A 82 0.49 14.01 -6.40
C GLY A 82 0.85 12.55 -6.63
N HIS A 83 -0.12 11.65 -6.81
CA HIS A 83 0.16 10.21 -7.01
C HIS A 83 0.97 9.92 -8.28
N VAL A 84 0.78 10.67 -9.36
CA VAL A 84 1.58 10.46 -10.58
C VAL A 84 3.06 10.76 -10.35
N ASP A 85 3.36 11.76 -9.53
CA ASP A 85 4.73 12.26 -9.35
C ASP A 85 5.43 11.68 -8.12
N GLY A 86 4.68 11.42 -7.04
CA GLY A 86 5.22 11.05 -5.73
C GLY A 86 4.81 9.65 -5.23
N PHE A 87 3.91 8.94 -5.91
CA PHE A 87 3.54 7.57 -5.51
C PHE A 87 4.44 6.53 -6.20
N ALA A 88 5.72 6.60 -5.86
CA ALA A 88 6.75 5.74 -6.42
C ALA A 88 7.69 5.21 -5.33
N ASP A 89 8.17 3.99 -5.51
CA ASP A 89 9.19 3.40 -4.65
C ASP A 89 10.59 3.55 -5.30
N PRO A 90 11.64 3.82 -4.50
CA PRO A 90 13.02 3.81 -4.99
C PRO A 90 13.47 2.36 -5.23
N MET A 91 13.66 1.98 -6.49
CA MET A 91 13.99 0.61 -6.89
C MET A 91 15.42 0.49 -7.43
N ILE A 92 16.07 -0.61 -7.08
CA ILE A 92 17.42 -0.99 -7.53
C ILE A 92 17.44 -2.44 -8.00
N ASP A 93 18.17 -2.74 -9.06
CA ASP A 93 18.30 -4.10 -9.60
C ASP A 93 19.74 -4.62 -9.37
N ASN A 94 19.89 -5.90 -9.05
CA ASN A 94 21.21 -6.55 -9.07
C ASN A 94 21.44 -7.17 -10.45
N LYS A 95 22.54 -6.82 -11.12
CA LYS A 95 22.81 -7.25 -12.50
C LYS A 95 23.07 -8.75 -12.62
N ASP A 96 23.58 -9.38 -11.56
CA ASP A 96 23.94 -10.80 -11.57
C ASP A 96 22.72 -11.69 -11.29
N SER A 97 21.92 -11.35 -10.27
CA SER A 97 20.71 -12.11 -9.92
C SER A 97 19.50 -11.74 -10.80
N LYS A 98 19.56 -10.59 -11.49
CA LYS A 98 18.43 -9.97 -12.22
C LYS A 98 17.20 -9.74 -11.36
N LYS A 99 17.36 -9.73 -10.04
CA LYS A 99 16.27 -9.46 -9.10
C LYS A 99 16.22 -7.96 -8.78
N ARG A 100 14.99 -7.50 -8.59
CA ARG A 100 14.66 -6.13 -8.22
C ARG A 100 14.41 -6.04 -6.72
N TYR A 101 14.90 -4.96 -6.12
CA TYR A 101 14.78 -4.68 -4.71
C TYR A 101 14.38 -3.22 -4.48
N ARG A 102 13.68 -2.99 -3.39
CA ARG A 102 13.44 -1.67 -2.83
C ARG A 102 14.72 -1.19 -2.15
N ALA A 103 15.21 -0.02 -2.54
CA ALA A 103 16.48 0.52 -2.07
C ALA A 103 16.42 0.84 -0.57
N ASP A 104 15.32 1.43 -0.12
CA ASP A 104 15.01 1.70 1.28
C ASP A 104 14.97 0.41 2.12
N ASN A 105 14.23 -0.61 1.68
CA ASN A 105 14.17 -1.90 2.40
C ASN A 105 15.56 -2.56 2.56
N LEU A 106 16.44 -2.43 1.56
CA LEU A 106 17.80 -2.97 1.67
C LEU A 106 18.61 -2.26 2.76
N ILE A 107 18.41 -0.94 2.89
CA ILE A 107 19.03 -0.12 3.92
C ILE A 107 18.43 -0.43 5.30
N GLU A 108 17.11 -0.55 5.41
CA GLU A 108 16.41 -0.97 6.64
C GLU A 108 16.90 -2.34 7.14
N ASP A 109 17.01 -3.33 6.24
CA ASP A 109 17.57 -4.65 6.56
C ASP A 109 19.00 -4.54 7.11
N LYS A 110 19.79 -3.57 6.63
CA LYS A 110 21.16 -3.32 7.10
C LYS A 110 21.17 -2.63 8.47
N ILE A 111 20.27 -1.66 8.69
CA ILE A 111 20.08 -0.98 9.99
C ILE A 111 19.73 -2.02 11.06
N ALA A 112 18.75 -2.88 10.80
CA ALA A 112 18.36 -3.96 11.72
C ALA A 112 19.51 -4.92 12.05
N ARG A 113 20.40 -5.19 11.08
CA ARG A 113 21.63 -5.97 11.33
C ARG A 113 22.62 -5.22 12.21
N TYR A 114 22.80 -3.92 12.01
CA TYR A 114 23.67 -3.12 12.88
C TYR A 114 23.15 -3.06 14.31
N GLU A 115 21.84 -2.92 14.51
CA GLU A 115 21.24 -2.98 15.85
C GLU A 115 21.50 -4.33 16.51
N LYS A 116 21.29 -5.43 15.79
CA LYS A 116 21.56 -6.79 16.29
C LYS A 116 23.04 -7.02 16.62
N ASP A 117 23.94 -6.39 15.88
CA ASP A 117 25.38 -6.41 16.11
C ASP A 117 25.84 -5.49 17.27
N GLY A 118 24.91 -4.73 17.89
CA GLY A 118 25.24 -3.75 18.93
C GLY A 118 25.88 -2.46 18.41
N LYS A 119 25.81 -2.19 17.10
CA LYS A 119 26.34 -0.99 16.43
C LYS A 119 25.28 0.10 16.31
N THR A 120 24.68 0.46 17.44
CA THR A 120 23.53 1.39 17.51
C THR A 120 23.83 2.77 16.93
N GLU A 121 25.03 3.33 17.13
CA GLU A 121 25.39 4.63 16.52
C GLU A 121 25.40 4.58 14.98
N LYS A 122 25.89 3.48 14.39
CA LYS A 122 25.89 3.30 12.94
C LYS A 122 24.48 3.08 12.40
N ALA A 123 23.64 2.36 13.14
CA ALA A 123 22.23 2.16 12.80
C ALA A 123 21.48 3.49 12.78
N ASN A 124 21.60 4.29 13.83
CA ASN A 124 20.95 5.59 13.94
C ASN A 124 21.41 6.55 12.84
N LYS A 125 22.72 6.64 12.60
CA LYS A 125 23.25 7.50 11.53
C LYS A 125 22.72 7.10 10.15
N LEU A 126 22.74 5.80 9.83
CA LEU A 126 22.23 5.30 8.55
C LEU A 126 20.72 5.55 8.40
N GLN A 127 19.96 5.44 9.50
CA GLN A 127 18.54 5.78 9.52
C GLN A 127 18.31 7.26 9.23
N ASP A 128 19.08 8.15 9.85
CA ASP A 128 18.98 9.61 9.65
C ASP A 128 19.38 10.02 8.22
N ASP A 129 20.47 9.44 7.70
CA ASP A 129 20.95 9.67 6.33
C ASP A 129 19.90 9.18 5.30
N MET A 130 19.29 8.02 5.52
CA MET A 130 18.21 7.51 4.67
C MET A 130 16.97 8.39 4.72
N ASN A 131 16.52 8.80 5.91
CA ASN A 131 15.36 9.68 6.07
C ASN A 131 15.58 11.02 5.36
N THR A 132 16.80 11.57 5.45
CA THR A 132 17.18 12.82 4.77
C THR A 132 17.15 12.64 3.25
N ALA A 133 17.71 11.55 2.74
CA ALA A 133 17.72 11.25 1.30
C ALA A 133 16.30 11.08 0.73
N LEU A 134 15.43 10.34 1.44
CA LEU A 134 14.03 10.14 1.05
C LEU A 134 13.22 11.44 1.08
N ALA A 135 13.44 12.29 2.09
CA ALA A 135 12.76 13.58 2.18
C ALA A 135 13.19 14.55 1.06
N ALA A 136 14.42 14.44 0.57
CA ALA A 136 14.95 15.24 -0.53
C ALA A 136 14.72 14.63 -1.92
N ASP A 137 14.11 13.44 -2.02
CA ASP A 137 14.00 12.63 -3.25
C ASP A 137 15.35 12.42 -3.97
N ASP A 138 16.45 12.32 -3.21
CA ASP A 138 17.80 12.13 -3.75
C ASP A 138 18.16 10.64 -3.86
N LEU A 139 17.82 10.07 -5.01
CA LEU A 139 18.09 8.66 -5.33
C LEU A 139 19.58 8.32 -5.43
N SER A 140 20.42 9.32 -5.71
CA SER A 140 21.87 9.10 -5.85
C SER A 140 22.50 8.82 -4.50
N VAL A 141 22.02 9.51 -3.45
CA VAL A 141 22.44 9.27 -2.06
C VAL A 141 22.00 7.90 -1.59
N LEU A 142 20.78 7.45 -1.92
CA LEU A 142 20.33 6.09 -1.59
C LEU A 142 21.26 5.02 -2.17
N LYS A 143 21.71 5.20 -3.41
CA LYS A 143 22.69 4.29 -4.03
C LYS A 143 24.03 4.35 -3.29
N ALA A 144 24.52 5.55 -3.00
CA ALA A 144 25.79 5.74 -2.28
C ALA A 144 25.76 5.05 -0.91
N LEU A 145 24.66 5.16 -0.16
CA LEU A 145 24.48 4.47 1.13
C LEU A 145 24.54 2.95 0.99
N ILE A 146 23.93 2.39 -0.07
CA ILE A 146 23.98 0.93 -0.35
C ILE A 146 25.42 0.47 -0.61
N GLU A 147 26.20 1.27 -1.34
CA GLU A 147 27.60 0.97 -1.68
C GLU A 147 28.53 1.17 -0.46
N GLU A 148 28.41 2.28 0.26
CA GLU A 148 29.21 2.62 1.46
C GLU A 148 29.04 1.59 2.57
N HIS A 149 27.79 1.17 2.82
CA HIS A 149 27.48 0.16 3.84
C HIS A 149 27.62 -1.28 3.33
N GLU A 150 28.19 -1.45 2.14
CA GLU A 150 28.56 -2.74 1.58
C GLU A 150 27.38 -3.73 1.52
N ILE A 151 26.20 -3.24 1.15
CA ILE A 151 24.98 -4.06 1.14
C ILE A 151 25.03 -5.03 -0.04
N VAL A 152 24.97 -6.32 0.28
CA VAL A 152 25.03 -7.42 -0.69
C VAL A 152 23.63 -7.88 -1.09
N CYS A 153 23.49 -8.32 -2.35
CA CYS A 153 22.27 -8.96 -2.82
C CYS A 153 21.97 -10.22 -1.98
N PRO A 154 20.77 -10.37 -1.40
CA PRO A 154 20.43 -11.54 -0.57
C PRO A 154 20.47 -12.88 -1.32
N VAL A 155 20.41 -12.86 -2.66
CA VAL A 155 20.35 -14.06 -3.50
C VAL A 155 21.71 -14.41 -4.08
N SER A 156 22.39 -13.45 -4.73
CA SER A 156 23.67 -13.70 -5.39
C SER A 156 24.89 -13.44 -4.49
N GLY A 157 24.73 -12.72 -3.38
CA GLY A 157 25.84 -12.27 -2.54
C GLY A 157 26.71 -11.18 -3.18
N THR A 158 26.40 -10.75 -4.41
CA THR A 158 27.17 -9.74 -5.15
C THR A 158 26.67 -8.33 -4.85
N ARG A 159 27.53 -7.33 -5.10
CA ARG A 159 27.25 -5.90 -4.93
C ARG A 159 27.05 -5.17 -6.27
N ASN A 160 26.79 -5.93 -7.34
CA ASN A 160 26.66 -5.39 -8.69
C ASN A 160 25.28 -4.77 -8.91
N TRP A 161 25.10 -3.58 -8.35
CA TRP A 161 23.83 -2.84 -8.38
C TRP A 161 23.71 -1.91 -9.59
N THR A 162 22.48 -1.67 -10.05
CA THR A 162 22.16 -0.59 -11.00
C THR A 162 22.00 0.74 -10.26
N ASP A 163 21.73 1.82 -11.00
CA ASP A 163 21.25 3.05 -10.39
C ASP A 163 19.85 2.86 -9.81
N VAL A 164 19.55 3.64 -8.77
CA VAL A 164 18.23 3.70 -8.15
C VAL A 164 17.30 4.52 -9.05
N ARG A 165 16.09 4.01 -9.27
CA ARG A 165 15.07 4.66 -10.10
C ARG A 165 13.72 4.66 -9.40
N GLN A 166 12.95 5.72 -9.62
CA GLN A 166 11.56 5.76 -9.18
C GLN A 166 10.73 4.78 -9.98
N PHE A 167 9.96 3.95 -9.28
CA PHE A 167 9.00 3.03 -9.88
C PHE A 167 7.59 3.38 -9.41
N ASN A 168 6.78 3.91 -10.33
CA ASN A 168 5.39 4.27 -10.02
C ASN A 168 4.58 3.03 -9.64
N LEU A 169 3.92 3.09 -8.49
CA LEU A 169 3.15 2.00 -7.92
C LEU A 169 1.70 1.95 -8.43
N MET A 170 1.27 2.87 -9.28
CA MET A 170 -0.06 2.79 -9.89
C MET A 170 -0.06 1.85 -11.08
N PHE A 171 -1.12 1.04 -11.20
CA PHE A 171 -1.40 0.32 -12.43
C PHE A 171 -2.02 1.29 -13.43
N SER A 172 -1.46 1.34 -14.64
CA SER A 172 -2.06 2.05 -15.76
C SER A 172 -2.60 1.08 -16.81
N THR A 173 -3.71 1.48 -17.41
CA THR A 173 -4.31 0.86 -18.60
C THR A 173 -4.53 1.94 -19.66
N GLN A 174 -4.89 1.51 -20.86
CA GLN A 174 -5.30 2.37 -21.96
C GLN A 174 -6.82 2.32 -22.09
N MET A 175 -7.44 3.49 -22.25
CA MET A 175 -8.88 3.62 -22.46
C MET A 175 -9.12 4.22 -23.85
N GLY A 176 -9.73 3.45 -24.75
CA GLY A 176 -9.98 3.86 -26.12
C GLY A 176 -10.13 2.67 -27.06
N ALA A 177 -10.85 2.85 -28.18
CA ALA A 177 -11.08 1.79 -29.16
C ALA A 177 -9.90 1.58 -30.11
N MET A 178 -8.98 2.56 -30.21
CA MET A 178 -7.80 2.51 -31.06
C MET A 178 -6.55 2.69 -30.20
N ALA A 179 -5.53 1.86 -30.43
CA ALA A 179 -4.30 1.85 -29.62
C ALA A 179 -3.51 3.18 -29.69
N GLU A 180 -3.61 3.92 -30.80
CA GLU A 180 -2.82 5.13 -31.05
C GLU A 180 -3.42 6.41 -30.43
N GLU A 181 -4.72 6.46 -30.13
CA GLU A 181 -5.41 7.59 -29.46
C GLU A 181 -5.96 7.18 -28.09
N SER A 182 -5.34 6.19 -27.44
CA SER A 182 -5.82 5.72 -26.15
C SER A 182 -5.38 6.63 -25.01
N ASP A 183 -6.35 7.13 -24.24
CA ASP A 183 -6.08 7.89 -23.03
C ASP A 183 -5.54 6.94 -21.95
N GLN A 184 -4.38 7.26 -21.38
CA GLN A 184 -3.85 6.49 -20.25
C GLN A 184 -4.73 6.73 -19.02
N VAL A 185 -5.28 5.66 -18.44
CA VAL A 185 -6.10 5.69 -17.22
C VAL A 185 -5.47 4.80 -16.16
N TYR A 186 -5.67 5.12 -14.89
CA TYR A 186 -5.09 4.37 -13.78
C TYR A 186 -6.17 3.61 -13.01
N LEU A 187 -5.79 2.45 -12.47
CA LEU A 187 -6.53 1.82 -11.39
C LEU A 187 -6.18 2.54 -10.09
N ARG A 188 -7.20 2.93 -9.32
CA ARG A 188 -6.99 3.72 -8.10
C ARG A 188 -6.09 3.00 -7.07
N PRO A 189 -5.07 3.68 -6.51
CA PRO A 189 -4.22 3.13 -5.45
C PRO A 189 -4.81 3.24 -4.05
N GLU A 190 -5.90 3.99 -3.90
CA GLU A 190 -6.66 4.21 -2.68
C GLU A 190 -8.13 4.56 -2.97
N THR A 191 -8.99 4.55 -1.95
CA THR A 191 -10.42 4.92 -2.09
C THR A 191 -10.72 6.39 -1.78
N ALA A 192 -9.85 7.08 -1.05
CA ALA A 192 -10.03 8.45 -0.57
C ALA A 192 -10.29 9.49 -1.68
N GLN A 193 -9.60 9.40 -2.82
CA GLN A 193 -9.80 10.37 -3.92
C GLN A 193 -11.24 10.41 -4.42
N GLY A 194 -11.92 9.26 -4.45
CA GLY A 194 -13.34 9.16 -4.83
C GLY A 194 -14.26 9.94 -3.89
N ILE A 195 -13.90 9.97 -2.60
CA ILE A 195 -14.59 10.73 -1.57
C ILE A 195 -14.36 12.24 -1.76
N PHE A 196 -13.10 12.66 -1.95
CA PHE A 196 -12.77 14.08 -2.11
C PHE A 196 -13.44 14.72 -3.32
N VAL A 197 -13.43 14.06 -4.48
CA VAL A 197 -14.08 14.60 -5.69
C VAL A 197 -15.60 14.70 -5.56
N ASN A 198 -16.21 13.87 -4.70
CA ASN A 198 -17.64 13.87 -4.46
C ASN A 198 -18.07 14.65 -3.21
N PHE A 199 -17.15 15.32 -2.52
CA PHE A 199 -17.45 16.08 -1.29
C PHE A 199 -18.67 16.98 -1.46
N LEU A 200 -18.69 17.83 -2.48
CA LEU A 200 -19.80 18.76 -2.72
C LEU A 200 -21.10 18.05 -3.14
N ASN A 201 -21.02 16.95 -3.88
CA ASN A 201 -22.20 16.19 -4.30
C ASN A 201 -22.88 15.58 -3.08
N VAL A 202 -22.10 14.92 -2.22
CA VAL A 202 -22.57 14.25 -1.01
C VAL A 202 -23.04 15.25 0.04
N GLN A 203 -22.29 16.33 0.27
CA GLN A 203 -22.67 17.38 1.22
C GLN A 203 -24.03 17.99 0.85
N LYS A 204 -24.24 18.30 -0.44
CA LYS A 204 -25.48 18.94 -0.91
C LYS A 204 -26.67 17.99 -0.89
N SER A 205 -26.51 16.76 -1.40
CA SER A 205 -27.60 15.78 -1.46
C SER A 205 -28.00 15.26 -0.08
N GLY A 206 -27.01 14.99 0.78
CA GLY A 206 -27.22 14.55 2.17
C GLY A 206 -27.54 15.69 3.15
N ARG A 207 -27.45 16.96 2.71
CA ARG A 207 -27.63 18.17 3.55
C ARG A 207 -26.72 18.17 4.79
N MET A 208 -25.53 17.61 4.65
CA MET A 208 -24.58 17.45 5.74
C MET A 208 -23.96 18.79 6.14
N ARG A 209 -23.68 18.96 7.43
CA ARG A 209 -22.94 20.09 7.99
C ARG A 209 -21.66 19.59 8.61
N ILE A 210 -20.59 20.37 8.51
CA ILE A 210 -19.32 20.07 9.17
C ILE A 210 -19.54 20.14 10.70
N PRO A 211 -19.07 19.14 11.48
CA PRO A 211 -18.29 17.99 11.04
C PRO A 211 -19.13 16.81 10.54
N PHE A 212 -18.72 16.22 9.43
CA PHE A 212 -19.34 15.01 8.87
C PHE A 212 -18.31 14.15 8.15
N GLY A 213 -18.57 12.86 8.06
CA GLY A 213 -17.72 11.90 7.36
C GLY A 213 -18.37 11.35 6.11
N ILE A 214 -17.52 10.92 5.16
CA ILE A 214 -17.92 10.08 4.04
C ILE A 214 -17.09 8.80 4.11
N ALA A 215 -17.76 7.66 4.12
CA ALA A 215 -17.14 6.35 4.18
C ALA A 215 -17.34 5.58 2.87
N GLN A 216 -16.32 4.82 2.48
CA GLN A 216 -16.34 3.97 1.31
C GLN A 216 -15.66 2.64 1.61
N ILE A 217 -16.25 1.56 1.10
CA ILE A 217 -15.60 0.26 1.00
C ILE A 217 -15.37 -0.02 -0.48
N GLY A 218 -14.16 -0.39 -0.87
CA GLY A 218 -13.91 -0.72 -2.27
C GLY A 218 -12.51 -1.23 -2.55
N LYS A 219 -12.32 -1.73 -3.78
CA LYS A 219 -11.02 -2.22 -4.25
C LYS A 219 -10.04 -1.08 -4.51
N ALA A 220 -8.78 -1.32 -4.21
CA ALA A 220 -7.63 -0.50 -4.55
C ALA A 220 -6.49 -1.38 -5.07
N PHE A 221 -5.62 -0.79 -5.89
CA PHE A 221 -4.59 -1.52 -6.62
C PHE A 221 -3.23 -0.86 -6.46
N ARG A 222 -2.24 -1.63 -6.02
CA ARG A 222 -0.85 -1.15 -5.87
C ARG A 222 0.08 -2.11 -6.58
N ASN A 223 0.91 -1.60 -7.47
CA ASN A 223 1.89 -2.37 -8.23
C ASN A 223 3.12 -2.70 -7.38
N GLU A 224 2.86 -3.39 -6.26
CA GLU A 224 3.86 -3.81 -5.30
C GLU A 224 4.87 -4.76 -5.97
N VAL A 225 6.14 -4.40 -5.88
CA VAL A 225 7.23 -5.14 -6.51
C VAL A 225 7.64 -6.32 -5.64
N ILE A 226 7.58 -6.17 -4.31
CA ILE A 226 7.99 -7.20 -3.36
C ILE A 226 6.75 -7.78 -2.68
N ALA A 227 6.19 -8.79 -3.33
CA ALA A 227 5.14 -9.66 -2.81
C ALA A 227 5.68 -10.58 -1.69
N ARG A 228 5.87 -10.05 -0.47
CA ARG A 228 6.23 -10.84 0.71
C ARG A 228 5.11 -10.72 1.76
N GLN A 229 4.94 -11.76 2.59
CA GLN A 229 4.00 -11.77 3.74
C GLN A 229 2.50 -11.99 3.41
N PHE A 230 2.19 -12.86 2.46
CA PHE A 230 0.81 -13.33 2.19
C PHE A 230 -0.17 -12.15 1.96
N ILE A 231 -1.37 -12.18 2.54
CA ILE A 231 -2.37 -11.10 2.38
C ILE A 231 -1.97 -9.74 2.97
N MET A 232 -0.82 -9.62 3.65
CA MET A 232 -0.35 -8.34 4.19
C MET A 232 0.24 -7.41 3.13
N ARG A 233 0.71 -7.96 1.99
CA ARG A 233 1.15 -7.19 0.83
C ARG A 233 0.53 -7.77 -0.43
N MET A 234 -0.53 -7.12 -0.91
CA MET A 234 -1.29 -7.53 -2.08
C MET A 234 -1.25 -6.45 -3.16
N ARG A 235 -1.40 -6.87 -4.42
CA ARG A 235 -1.53 -5.95 -5.55
C ARG A 235 -2.96 -5.46 -5.78
N GLU A 236 -3.93 -6.27 -5.37
CA GLU A 236 -5.35 -5.96 -5.38
C GLU A 236 -5.90 -6.27 -3.99
N PHE A 237 -6.54 -5.30 -3.34
CA PHE A 237 -7.13 -5.48 -2.01
C PHE A 237 -8.36 -4.58 -1.84
N GLU A 238 -9.17 -4.84 -0.83
CA GLU A 238 -10.27 -3.96 -0.45
C GLU A 238 -9.87 -3.11 0.74
N GLN A 239 -10.22 -1.83 0.69
CA GLN A 239 -10.06 -0.88 1.79
C GLN A 239 -11.42 -0.45 2.32
N MET A 240 -11.44 -0.08 3.59
CA MET A 240 -12.57 0.54 4.26
C MET A 240 -12.05 1.87 4.82
N GLU A 241 -12.32 2.96 4.11
CA GLU A 241 -11.80 4.28 4.44
C GLU A 241 -12.94 5.22 4.79
N MET A 242 -12.70 6.10 5.76
CA MET A 242 -13.63 7.15 6.18
C MET A 242 -12.86 8.47 6.23
N GLN A 243 -13.31 9.45 5.47
CA GLN A 243 -12.76 10.80 5.48
C GLN A 243 -13.68 11.69 6.30
N PHE A 244 -13.21 12.14 7.46
CA PHE A 244 -13.97 12.98 8.38
C PHE A 244 -13.60 14.46 8.18
N PHE A 245 -14.55 15.26 7.70
CA PHE A 245 -14.33 16.66 7.39
C PHE A 245 -14.66 17.51 8.61
N VAL A 246 -13.69 18.28 9.09
CA VAL A 246 -13.78 19.09 10.31
C VAL A 246 -13.43 20.55 10.02
N LYS A 247 -13.71 21.44 10.98
CA LYS A 247 -13.34 22.85 10.87
C LYS A 247 -11.83 22.99 11.17
N PRO A 248 -11.09 23.85 10.44
CA PRO A 248 -9.71 24.14 10.78
C PRO A 248 -9.57 24.61 12.25
N GLY A 249 -8.55 24.10 12.94
CA GLY A 249 -8.31 24.30 14.37
C GLY A 249 -8.99 23.27 15.29
N THR A 250 -9.77 22.34 14.77
CA THR A 250 -10.41 21.24 15.55
C THR A 250 -9.86 19.85 15.20
N GLU A 251 -8.82 19.78 14.38
CA GLU A 251 -8.28 18.54 13.80
C GLU A 251 -7.83 17.55 14.88
N MET A 252 -7.12 18.04 15.91
CA MET A 252 -6.56 17.18 16.97
C MET A 252 -7.63 16.65 17.93
N GLU A 253 -8.71 17.39 18.14
CA GLU A 253 -9.86 16.94 18.94
C GLU A 253 -10.50 15.72 18.28
N TRP A 254 -10.85 15.84 17.01
CA TRP A 254 -11.48 14.76 16.24
C TRP A 254 -10.52 13.61 15.94
N TYR A 255 -9.23 13.89 15.75
CA TYR A 255 -8.22 12.84 15.63
C TYR A 255 -8.17 11.96 16.90
N ASN A 256 -8.14 12.59 18.08
CA ASN A 256 -8.14 11.84 19.33
C ASN A 256 -9.45 11.06 19.53
N TYR A 257 -10.60 11.65 19.19
CA TYR A 257 -11.90 10.98 19.25
C TYR A 257 -11.95 9.70 18.40
N TRP A 258 -11.43 9.74 17.16
CA TRP A 258 -11.44 8.57 16.26
C TRP A 258 -10.33 7.57 16.53
N LYS A 259 -9.31 7.96 17.30
CA LYS A 259 -8.19 7.09 17.68
C LYS A 259 -8.56 6.14 18.82
N GLU A 260 -9.44 6.57 19.71
CA GLU A 260 -9.97 5.77 20.84
C GLU A 260 -10.91 4.66 20.37
#